data_AF-A0A968THM7-F1
#
_entry.id   AF-A0A968THM7-F1
#
_cell.length_a   1.000
_cell.length_b   1.000
_cell.length_c   1.000
_cell.angle_alpha   90.00
_cell.angle_beta   90.00
_cell.angle_gamma   90.00
#
_symmetry.space_group_name_H-M   'P 1'
#
loop_
_entity.id
_entity.type
_entity.pdbx_description
1 polymer ?
#
loop_
_entity_poly.entity_id
_entity_poly.type
_entity_poly.pdbx_seq_one_letter_code
_entity_poly.pdbx_strand_id
1 'polypeptide(L)'
;MAFNQSCYGLRAKSTSGISTDYLYFALKHYIELLKAEATGSKFDAITTKTFAEVHLPVPDPKVQGQIIRECEAVDGSMAKIVEEGVALGDVPRVMSQRKAAVFEKYL
;
A
#
# COMPACT_ATOMS: atom_id res chain seq x y z
N MET A 1 -4.45 -3.00 -20.90
CA MET A 1 -3.36 -2.49 -20.05
C MET A 1 -2.04 -2.92 -20.67
N ALA A 2 -1.10 -1.99 -20.89
CA ALA A 2 0.22 -2.31 -21.42
C ALA A 2 1.22 -2.31 -20.25
N PHE A 3 1.74 -3.50 -19.90
CA PHE A 3 2.93 -3.62 -19.06
C PHE A 3 4.12 -3.14 -19.91
N ASN A 4 4.73 -2.02 -19.53
CA ASN A 4 5.96 -1.56 -20.16
C ASN A 4 7.17 -1.93 -19.27
N GLN A 5 8.38 -1.68 -19.78
CA GLN A 5 9.61 -2.11 -19.10
C GLN A 5 9.87 -1.40 -17.76
N SER A 6 9.13 -0.33 -17.43
CA SER A 6 9.22 0.35 -16.14
C SER A 6 8.22 -0.16 -15.09
N CYS A 7 7.37 -1.13 -15.43
CA CYS A 7 6.35 -1.70 -14.53
C CYS A 7 6.75 -3.08 -14.00
N TYR A 8 6.66 -3.27 -12.68
CA TYR A 8 6.89 -4.55 -12.02
C TYR A 8 5.57 -5.17 -11.54
N GLY A 9 5.35 -6.44 -11.90
CA GLY A 9 4.25 -7.23 -11.36
C GLY A 9 4.71 -7.95 -10.10
N LEU A 10 4.01 -7.76 -8.98
CA LEU A 10 4.32 -8.41 -7.72
C LEU A 10 3.30 -9.51 -7.44
N ARG A 11 3.80 -10.69 -7.07
CA ARG A 11 2.99 -11.84 -6.69
C ARG A 11 3.53 -12.40 -5.38
N ALA A 12 2.66 -12.57 -4.40
CA ALA A 12 3.00 -13.26 -3.17
C ALA A 12 3.41 -14.72 -3.46
N LYS A 13 4.47 -15.19 -2.80
CA LYS A 13 4.86 -16.60 -2.88
C LYS A 13 3.80 -17.42 -2.17
N SER A 14 3.43 -18.58 -2.72
CA SER A 14 2.42 -19.45 -2.09
C SER A 14 2.80 -19.88 -0.66
N THR A 15 4.10 -19.88 -0.33
CA THR A 15 4.64 -20.25 0.97
C THR A 15 4.83 -19.08 1.94
N SER A 16 4.62 -17.82 1.50
CA SER A 16 4.92 -16.66 2.36
C SER A 16 3.79 -16.32 3.35
N GLY A 17 2.64 -16.99 3.26
CA GLY A 17 1.47 -16.65 4.09
C GLY A 17 0.91 -15.25 3.83
N ILE A 18 1.32 -14.59 2.74
CA ILE A 18 0.90 -13.24 2.37
C ILE A 18 -0.27 -13.36 1.39
N SER A 19 -1.39 -12.74 1.73
CA SER A 19 -2.49 -12.56 0.77
C SER A 19 -2.19 -11.45 -0.23
N THR A 20 -2.69 -11.58 -1.46
CA THR A 20 -2.49 -10.57 -2.52
C THR A 20 -3.07 -9.21 -2.13
N ASP A 21 -4.22 -9.20 -1.45
CA ASP A 21 -4.88 -7.95 -1.04
C ASP A 21 -4.10 -7.25 0.08
N TYR A 22 -3.56 -8.01 1.04
CA TYR A 22 -2.65 -7.46 2.04
C TYR A 22 -1.39 -6.89 1.40
N LEU A 23 -0.79 -7.62 0.45
CA LEU A 23 0.39 -7.14 -0.28
C LEU A 23 0.11 -5.80 -0.97
N TYR A 24 -1.07 -5.63 -1.58
CA TYR A 24 -1.48 -4.36 -2.17
C TYR A 24 -1.52 -3.22 -1.14
N PHE A 25 -2.24 -3.40 -0.03
CA PHE A 25 -2.36 -2.34 0.99
C PHE A 25 -1.03 -2.05 1.67
N ALA A 26 -0.22 -3.08 1.97
CA ALA A 26 1.10 -2.94 2.57
C ALA A 26 2.05 -2.15 1.66
N LEU A 27 2.14 -2.51 0.38
CA LEU A 27 2.96 -1.76 -0.59
C LEU A 27 2.51 -0.31 -0.73
N LYS A 28 1.19 -0.05 -0.65
CA LYS A 28 0.66 1.30 -0.72
C LYS A 28 1.03 2.11 0.52
N HIS A 29 0.96 1.50 1.70
CA HIS A 29 1.31 2.13 2.97
C HIS A 29 2.82 2.42 3.08
N TYR A 30 3.66 1.44 2.70
CA TYR A 30 5.12 1.54 2.77
C TYR A 30 5.77 2.03 1.46
N ILE A 31 5.03 2.74 0.61
CA ILE A 31 5.53 3.16 -0.71
C ILE A 31 6.76 4.07 -0.60
N GLU A 32 6.87 4.84 0.48
CA GLU A 32 8.02 5.72 0.72
C GLU A 32 9.32 4.93 0.98
N LEU A 33 9.25 3.67 1.47
CA LEU A 33 10.43 2.80 1.57
C LEU A 33 10.97 2.46 0.18
N LEU A 34 10.09 2.14 -0.77
CA LEU A 34 10.49 1.86 -2.15
C LEU A 34 11.05 3.09 -2.86
N LYS A 35 10.51 4.29 -2.56
CA LYS A 35 11.03 5.55 -3.10
C LYS A 35 12.38 5.94 -2.51
N ALA A 36 12.60 5.68 -1.23
CA ALA A 36 13.88 5.96 -0.57
C ALA A 36 15.04 5.14 -1.19
N GLU A 37 14.75 3.93 -1.65
CA GLU A 37 15.70 3.05 -2.33
C GLU A 37 15.80 3.31 -3.85
N ALA A 38 15.05 4.29 -4.38
CA ALA A 38 15.13 4.63 -5.79
C ALA A 38 16.46 5.34 -6.11
N THR A 39 17.02 5.07 -7.28
CA THR A 39 18.32 5.60 -7.70
C THR A 39 18.25 6.21 -9.09
N GLY A 40 19.09 7.21 -9.36
CA GLY A 40 19.22 7.81 -10.69
C GLY A 40 19.64 9.27 -10.66
N SER A 41 20.32 9.73 -11.72
CA SER A 41 20.81 11.13 -11.81
C SER A 41 19.81 12.10 -12.45
N LYS A 42 18.95 11.61 -13.35
CA LYS A 42 17.95 12.44 -14.05
C LYS A 42 16.50 12.02 -13.76
N PHE A 43 16.30 10.73 -13.50
CA PHE A 43 15.01 10.14 -13.15
C PHE A 43 15.26 9.06 -12.10
N ASP A 44 14.44 9.03 -11.06
CA ASP A 44 14.48 7.98 -10.05
C ASP A 44 13.93 6.68 -10.65
N ALA A 45 14.67 5.60 -10.45
CA ALA A 45 14.28 4.27 -10.88
C ALA A 45 14.47 3.26 -9.74
N ILE A 46 13.50 2.34 -9.63
CA ILE A 46 13.65 1.12 -8.83
C ILE A 46 14.01 -0.03 -9.77
N THR A 47 14.77 -0.98 -9.25
CA THR A 47 15.06 -2.26 -9.92
C THR A 47 14.48 -3.43 -9.13
N THR A 48 14.58 -4.65 -9.67
CA THR A 48 14.23 -5.86 -8.91
C THR A 48 15.03 -6.03 -7.61
N LYS A 49 16.24 -5.44 -7.52
CA LYS A 49 17.07 -5.46 -6.31
C LYS A 49 16.47 -4.63 -5.18
N THR A 50 15.80 -3.52 -5.49
CA THR A 50 15.10 -2.67 -4.50
C THR A 50 14.15 -3.49 -3.63
N PHE A 51 13.43 -4.46 -4.23
CA PHE A 51 12.51 -5.32 -3.48
C PHE A 51 13.21 -6.32 -2.55
N ALA A 52 14.51 -6.58 -2.72
CA ALA A 52 15.29 -7.39 -1.80
C ALA A 52 15.72 -6.61 -0.55
N GLU A 53 15.84 -5.29 -0.67
CA GLU A 53 16.25 -4.40 0.44
C GLU A 53 15.04 -3.94 1.28
N VAL A 54 13.85 -3.88 0.68
CA VAL A 54 12.62 -3.48 1.40
C VAL A 54 12.05 -4.64 2.21
N HIS A 55 11.93 -4.41 3.52
CA HIS A 55 11.34 -5.35 4.47
C HIS A 55 9.99 -4.82 4.94
N LEU A 56 8.95 -5.66 4.84
CA LEU A 56 7.59 -5.34 5.26
C LEU A 56 7.17 -6.26 6.40
N PRO A 57 6.41 -5.78 7.40
CA PRO A 57 5.82 -6.67 8.40
C PRO A 57 4.80 -7.60 7.74
N VAL A 58 4.83 -8.86 8.15
CA VAL A 58 3.88 -9.89 7.68
C VAL A 58 3.21 -10.49 8.90
N PRO A 59 2.03 -10.00 9.30
CA PRO A 59 1.31 -10.54 10.44
C PRO A 59 0.59 -11.83 10.06
N ASP A 60 0.02 -12.53 11.04
CA ASP A 60 -0.75 -13.75 10.79
C ASP A 60 -1.94 -13.51 9.85
N PRO A 61 -2.40 -14.53 9.11
CA PRO A 61 -3.49 -14.39 8.12
C PRO A 61 -4.78 -13.76 8.67
N LYS A 62 -5.08 -14.01 9.95
CA LYS A 62 -6.23 -13.40 10.64
C LYS A 62 -6.09 -11.87 10.72
N VAL A 63 -4.92 -11.37 11.07
CA VAL A 63 -4.64 -9.94 11.18
C VAL A 63 -4.57 -9.29 9.80
N GLN A 64 -3.98 -9.97 8.80
CA GLN A 64 -4.04 -9.51 7.41
C GLN A 64 -5.49 -9.29 6.95
N GLY A 65 -6.39 -10.24 7.25
CA GLY A 65 -7.81 -10.11 6.93
C GLY A 65 -8.51 -8.94 7.64
N GLN A 66 -8.10 -8.60 8.87
CA GLN A 66 -8.62 -7.43 9.59
C GLN A 66 -8.17 -6.13 8.94
N ILE A 67 -6.88 -6.02 8.61
CA ILE A 67 -6.30 -4.86 7.92
C ILE A 67 -7.00 -4.65 6.57
N ILE A 68 -7.14 -5.70 5.75
CA ILE A 68 -7.81 -5.64 4.45
C ILE A 68 -9.24 -5.09 4.61
N ARG A 69 -10.03 -5.72 5.49
CA ARG A 69 -11.43 -5.35 5.69
C ARG A 69 -11.60 -3.89 6.11
N GLU A 70 -10.75 -3.40 7.03
CA GLU A 70 -10.82 -2.02 7.47
C GLU A 70 -10.34 -1.04 6.39
N CYS A 71 -9.30 -1.38 5.63
CA CYS A 71 -8.84 -0.57 4.50
C CYS A 71 -9.89 -0.46 3.37
N GLU A 72 -10.56 -1.56 3.04
CA GLU A 72 -11.66 -1.59 2.07
C GLU A 72 -12.86 -0.76 2.56
N ALA A 73 -13.17 -0.82 3.85
CA ALA A 73 -14.21 0.02 4.44
C ALA A 73 -13.86 1.52 4.34
N VAL A 74 -12.58 1.89 4.51
CA VAL A 74 -12.10 3.25 4.27
C VAL A 74 -12.28 3.62 2.80
N ASP A 75 -11.92 2.74 1.86
CA ASP A 75 -12.11 2.98 0.43
C ASP A 75 -13.58 3.21 0.04
N GLY A 76 -14.48 2.42 0.62
CA GLY A 76 -15.94 2.60 0.44
C GLY A 76 -16.50 3.86 1.12
N SER A 77 -15.73 4.53 1.98
CA SER A 77 -16.19 5.72 2.71
C SER A 77 -15.93 7.06 2.00
N MET A 78 -15.36 7.04 0.78
CA MET A 78 -15.01 8.25 0.04
C MET A 78 -16.15 9.29 -0.05
N ALA A 79 -17.36 8.84 -0.40
CA ALA A 79 -18.52 9.73 -0.51
C ALA A 79 -18.89 10.38 0.84
N LYS A 80 -18.84 9.60 1.93
CA LYS A 80 -19.13 10.08 3.29
C LYS A 80 -18.12 11.14 3.75
N ILE A 81 -16.85 10.98 3.39
CA ILE A 81 -15.80 11.97 3.70
C ILE A 81 -16.12 13.32 3.06
N VAL A 82 -16.66 13.32 1.84
CA VAL A 82 -17.10 14.55 1.16
C VAL A 82 -18.34 15.14 1.85
N GLU A 83 -19.30 14.30 2.27
CA GLU A 83 -20.47 14.73 3.05
C GLU A 83 -20.10 15.32 4.42
N GLU A 84 -19.02 14.85 5.04
CA GLU A 84 -18.42 15.40 6.27
C GLU A 84 -17.76 16.78 6.07
N GLY A 85 -17.79 17.34 4.86
CA GLY A 85 -17.29 18.68 4.55
C GLY A 85 -15.82 18.75 4.12
N VAL A 86 -15.17 17.61 3.87
CA VAL A 86 -13.80 17.57 3.35
C VAL A 86 -13.79 17.96 1.88
N ALA A 87 -12.95 18.93 1.51
CA ALA A 87 -12.77 19.33 0.12
C ALA A 87 -12.30 18.14 -0.73
N LEU A 88 -12.81 18.00 -1.96
CA LEU A 88 -12.50 16.86 -2.83
C LEU A 88 -10.98 16.64 -3.04
N GLY A 89 -10.20 17.73 -3.07
CA GLY A 89 -8.74 17.67 -3.17
C GLY A 89 -8.03 17.11 -1.92
N ASP A 90 -8.65 17.19 -0.76
CA ASP A 90 -8.13 16.67 0.51
C ASP A 90 -8.52 15.21 0.78
N VAL A 91 -9.53 14.69 0.07
CA VAL A 91 -10.04 13.32 0.27
C VAL A 91 -8.93 12.26 0.19
N PRO A 92 -8.02 12.27 -0.81
CA PRO A 92 -6.94 11.29 -0.87
C PRO A 92 -6.02 11.32 0.37
N ARG A 93 -5.75 12.52 0.90
CA ARG A 93 -4.94 12.69 2.11
C ARG A 93 -5.63 12.10 3.33
N VAL A 94 -6.93 12.40 3.51
CA VAL A 94 -7.73 11.87 4.63
C VAL A 94 -7.84 10.35 4.55
N MET A 95 -8.10 9.78 3.37
CA MET A 95 -8.16 8.33 3.18
C MET A 95 -6.81 7.66 3.49
N SER A 96 -5.71 8.25 3.03
CA SER A 96 -4.37 7.76 3.35
C SER A 96 -4.10 7.76 4.85
N GLN A 97 -4.46 8.85 5.55
CA GLN A 97 -4.34 8.95 7.01
C GLN A 97 -5.19 7.90 7.75
N ARG A 98 -6.45 7.70 7.32
CA ARG A 98 -7.33 6.68 7.91
C ARG A 98 -6.76 5.28 7.73
N LYS A 99 -6.21 4.95 6.55
CA LYS A 99 -5.54 3.65 6.32
C LYS A 99 -4.25 3.52 7.12
N ALA A 100 -3.45 4.58 7.25
CA ALA A 100 -2.27 4.55 8.10
C ALA A 100 -2.60 4.19 9.54
N ALA A 101 -3.68 4.78 10.10
CA ALA A 101 -4.17 4.43 11.43
C ALA A 101 -4.63 2.95 11.56
N VAL A 102 -5.13 2.35 10.47
CA VAL A 102 -5.42 0.90 10.46
C VAL A 102 -4.12 0.10 10.59
N PHE A 103 -3.07 0.45 9.86
CA PHE A 103 -1.78 -0.24 9.97
C PHE A 103 -1.19 -0.10 11.38
N GLU A 104 -1.15 1.10 11.95
CA GLU A 104 -0.65 1.37 13.32
C GLU A 104 -1.43 0.62 14.42
N LYS A 105 -2.70 0.31 14.18
CA LYS A 105 -3.53 -0.45 15.12
C LYS A 105 -3.14 -1.94 15.18
N TYR A 106 -2.61 -2.49 14.11
CA TYR A 106 -2.40 -3.93 13.94
C TYR A 106 -0.92 -4.34 13.86
N LEU A 107 -0.01 -3.40 13.62
CA LEU A 107 1.42 -3.60 13.37
C LEU A 107 2.24 -2.65 14.23
#